data_AF-X1HEW2-F1
#
_entry.id   AF-X1HEW2-F1
#
_cell.length_a   1.000
_cell.length_b   1.000
_cell.length_c   1.000
_cell.angle_alpha   90.00
_cell.angle_beta   90.00
_cell.angle_gamma   90.00
#
_symmetry.space_group_name_H-M   'P 1'
#
loop_
_entity.id
_entity.type
_entity.pdbx_description
1 polymer ?
#
loop_
_entity_poly.entity_id
_entity_poly.type
_entity_poly.pdbx_seq_one_letter_code
_entity_poly.pdbx_strand_id
1 'polypeptide(L)'
;IYSLLPLLSDPGDGYPYFMQSEAWVDKQLSTALASWAELRHDTILYAKQSYTWRLTSVPDLVRGYVEPVPALYARLASLCNMMTTGLDSRTLLSPLMQYKLQQLQDLLLNLQTISIKELEGTPLTDEEYRLIEGSGKLLGDIVAMPTDDLITSDADDDMAVIADVHTDPNAEEVLEEGVGRPSVILVAVLVNGELILTQGGVMSYYEFTWPMDDRLTDEAWQEMLDNEEEPPLPSWTESFVIEWDNVIVALAASPVKIREK
;
A
#
# COMPACT_ATOMS: atom_id res chain seq x y z
N ILE A 1 -1.92 13.38 -1.35
CA ILE A 1 -2.65 13.40 -2.63
C ILE A 1 -1.73 13.60 -3.87
N TYR A 2 -0.96 14.70 -4.03
CA TYR A 2 -0.14 14.90 -5.26
C TYR A 2 0.85 13.76 -5.60
N SER A 3 1.46 13.14 -4.58
CA SER A 3 2.39 12.04 -4.78
C SER A 3 1.74 10.80 -5.37
N LEU A 4 0.43 10.61 -5.16
CA LEU A 4 -0.33 9.43 -5.62
C LEU A 4 -0.88 9.58 -7.05
N LEU A 5 -0.93 10.80 -7.60
CA LEU A 5 -1.40 11.03 -8.97
C LEU A 5 -0.75 10.15 -10.05
N PRO A 6 0.55 9.74 -9.97
CA PRO A 6 1.12 8.81 -10.93
C PRO A 6 0.43 7.45 -10.98
N LEU A 7 -0.25 7.03 -9.91
CA LEU A 7 -1.03 5.79 -9.88
C LEU A 7 -2.24 5.86 -10.82
N LEU A 8 -2.78 7.06 -11.05
CA LEU A 8 -4.00 7.31 -11.83
C LEU A 8 -3.74 7.61 -13.31
N SER A 9 -2.50 7.47 -13.77
CA SER A 9 -2.13 7.72 -15.17
C SER A 9 -2.19 6.42 -15.95
N ASP A 10 -2.84 6.44 -17.12
CA ASP A 10 -2.90 5.26 -17.98
C ASP A 10 -1.49 4.80 -18.40
N PRO A 11 -1.13 3.53 -18.17
CA PRO A 11 0.15 3.00 -18.60
C PRO A 11 0.18 2.86 -20.12
N GLY A 12 1.21 3.46 -20.74
CA GLY A 12 1.42 3.39 -22.19
C GLY A 12 2.14 2.12 -22.67
N ASP A 13 2.37 2.02 -23.98
CA ASP A 13 2.96 0.86 -24.69
C ASP A 13 4.34 0.39 -24.18
N GLY A 14 5.03 1.18 -23.33
CA GLY A 14 6.33 0.85 -22.73
C GLY A 14 6.27 0.21 -21.34
N TYR A 15 5.10 0.07 -20.75
CA TYR A 15 4.92 -0.59 -19.45
C TYR A 15 4.73 -2.11 -19.58
N PRO A 16 5.02 -2.90 -18.54
CA PRO A 16 4.75 -4.33 -18.53
C PRO A 16 3.30 -4.67 -18.86
N TYR A 17 3.07 -5.81 -19.51
CA TYR A 17 1.74 -6.22 -19.97
C TYR A 17 0.67 -6.23 -18.88
N PHE A 18 1.03 -6.64 -17.65
CA PHE A 18 0.07 -6.66 -16.54
C PHE A 18 -0.46 -5.25 -16.20
N MET A 19 0.37 -4.22 -16.38
CA MET A 19 -0.03 -2.84 -16.10
C MET A 19 -0.99 -2.28 -17.15
N GLN A 20 -0.92 -2.75 -18.39
CA GLN A 20 -1.75 -2.24 -19.50
C GLN A 20 -3.22 -2.70 -19.43
N SER A 21 -3.62 -3.40 -18.37
CA SER A 21 -4.99 -3.88 -18.18
C SER A 21 -5.85 -2.87 -17.42
N GLU A 22 -7.15 -2.86 -17.72
CA GLU A 22 -8.14 -2.06 -16.97
C GLU A 22 -8.15 -2.45 -15.48
N ALA A 23 -8.08 -3.76 -15.20
CA ALA A 23 -7.95 -4.30 -13.84
C ALA A 23 -6.75 -3.71 -13.06
N TRP A 24 -5.64 -3.41 -13.73
CA TRP A 24 -4.51 -2.76 -13.07
C TRP A 24 -4.81 -1.31 -12.73
N VAL A 25 -5.42 -0.55 -13.64
CA VAL A 25 -5.83 0.84 -13.39
C VAL A 25 -6.83 0.91 -12.23
N ASP A 26 -7.80 -0.01 -12.18
CA ASP A 26 -8.78 -0.10 -11.10
C ASP A 26 -8.11 -0.45 -9.75
N LYS A 27 -7.14 -1.37 -9.74
CA LYS A 27 -6.32 -1.64 -8.53
C LYS A 27 -5.55 -0.41 -8.07
N GLN A 28 -5.01 0.40 -8.99
CA GLN A 28 -4.30 1.63 -8.64
C GLN A 28 -5.25 2.68 -8.05
N LEU A 29 -6.49 2.76 -8.54
CA LEU A 29 -7.55 3.58 -7.95
C LEU A 29 -7.87 3.11 -6.53
N SER A 30 -8.07 1.81 -6.32
CA SER A 30 -8.29 1.22 -4.99
C SER A 30 -7.15 1.56 -4.02
N THR A 31 -5.91 1.49 -4.47
CA THR A 31 -4.74 1.87 -3.66
C THR A 31 -4.76 3.36 -3.29
N ALA A 32 -5.14 4.22 -4.23
CA ALA A 32 -5.23 5.66 -4.00
C ALA A 32 -6.38 6.04 -3.04
N LEU A 33 -7.51 5.35 -3.13
CA LEU A 33 -8.67 5.53 -2.25
C LEU A 33 -8.38 5.01 -0.84
N ALA A 34 -7.80 3.82 -0.70
CA ALA A 34 -7.34 3.30 0.59
C ALA A 34 -6.34 4.26 1.25
N SER A 35 -5.36 4.77 0.50
CA SER A 35 -4.42 5.78 1.00
C SER A 35 -5.10 7.10 1.40
N TRP A 36 -6.26 7.42 0.82
CA TRP A 36 -7.04 8.59 1.20
C TRP A 36 -7.86 8.33 2.47
N ALA A 37 -8.45 7.13 2.62
CA ALA A 37 -9.13 6.69 3.83
C ALA A 37 -8.19 6.72 5.05
N GLU A 38 -6.98 6.16 4.91
CA GLU A 38 -5.89 6.25 5.89
C GLU A 38 -5.58 7.71 6.27
N LEU A 39 -5.44 8.60 5.26
CA LEU A 39 -5.20 10.02 5.51
C LEU A 39 -6.37 10.69 6.24
N ARG A 40 -7.61 10.30 5.95
CA ARG A 40 -8.79 10.83 6.64
C ARG A 40 -8.79 10.39 8.09
N HIS A 41 -8.58 9.10 8.35
CA HIS A 41 -8.37 8.53 9.67
C HIS A 41 -7.28 9.28 10.44
N ASP A 42 -6.08 9.45 9.87
CA ASP A 42 -4.94 10.15 10.49
C ASP A 42 -5.21 11.64 10.80
N THR A 43 -6.18 12.26 10.12
CA THR A 43 -6.58 13.66 10.37
C THR A 43 -7.72 13.80 11.38
N ILE A 44 -8.37 12.70 11.74
CA ILE A 44 -9.21 12.60 12.93
C ILE A 44 -8.23 12.51 14.11
N LEU A 45 -8.42 13.36 15.14
CA LEU A 45 -7.41 13.59 16.17
C LEU A 45 -7.22 12.36 17.08
N TYR A 46 -6.43 11.39 16.61
CA TYR A 46 -5.87 10.31 17.40
C TYR A 46 -4.49 9.96 16.85
N ALA A 47 -3.49 9.93 17.72
CA ALA A 47 -2.15 9.47 17.36
C ALA A 47 -1.65 8.59 18.49
N LYS A 48 -1.37 7.32 18.21
CA LYS A 48 -0.73 6.37 19.12
C LYS A 48 0.20 5.44 18.36
N GLN A 49 1.12 4.83 19.10
CA GLN A 49 2.39 4.29 18.60
C GLN A 49 2.37 2.76 18.46
N SER A 50 3.32 2.25 17.65
CA SER A 50 3.40 0.89 17.09
C SER A 50 4.11 -0.15 17.99
N TYR A 51 3.85 -1.45 17.79
CA TYR A 51 4.53 -2.57 18.45
C TYR A 51 5.63 -3.26 17.60
N THR A 52 6.40 -4.17 18.21
CA THR A 52 7.56 -4.87 17.60
C THR A 52 7.38 -6.39 17.61
N TRP A 53 7.48 -7.03 16.44
CA TRP A 53 7.45 -8.50 16.30
C TRP A 53 8.81 -9.18 16.56
N ARG A 54 8.75 -10.46 16.96
CA ARG A 54 9.91 -11.36 17.10
C ARG A 54 10.28 -12.02 15.76
N LEU A 55 11.55 -11.89 15.39
CA LEU A 55 12.16 -12.48 14.19
C LEU A 55 12.11 -14.03 14.18
N THR A 56 11.81 -14.61 13.02
CA THR A 56 12.22 -15.98 12.67
C THR A 56 13.17 -15.96 11.46
N SER A 57 13.81 -17.10 11.19
CA SER A 57 15.01 -17.28 10.36
C SER A 57 14.96 -16.65 8.96
N VAL A 58 16.12 -16.17 8.50
CA VAL A 58 16.38 -15.67 7.13
C VAL A 58 16.26 -16.84 6.13
N PRO A 59 15.30 -16.81 5.19
CA PRO A 59 15.23 -17.75 4.06
C PRO A 59 16.31 -17.44 3.00
N ASP A 60 16.44 -18.28 1.98
CA ASP A 60 17.27 -17.97 0.81
C ASP A 60 16.77 -16.70 0.08
N LEU A 61 17.69 -15.98 -0.56
CA LEU A 61 17.41 -14.75 -1.31
C LEU A 61 16.31 -14.98 -2.37
N VAL A 62 15.09 -14.53 -2.07
CA VAL A 62 13.98 -14.54 -3.02
C VAL A 62 14.11 -13.32 -3.93
N ARG A 63 14.12 -13.53 -5.25
CA ARG A 63 14.11 -12.41 -6.22
C ARG A 63 12.74 -11.74 -6.19
N GLY A 64 12.64 -10.60 -5.52
CA GLY A 64 11.44 -9.76 -5.52
C GLY A 64 11.40 -8.82 -6.73
N TYR A 65 10.24 -8.18 -6.93
CA TYR A 65 9.99 -7.23 -8.01
C TYR A 65 9.39 -5.95 -7.41
N VAL A 66 9.90 -4.78 -7.81
CA VAL A 66 9.37 -3.49 -7.36
C VAL A 66 8.32 -3.01 -8.35
N GLU A 67 7.14 -2.63 -7.85
CA GLU A 67 6.08 -2.09 -8.70
C GLU A 67 6.61 -0.90 -9.52
N PRO A 68 6.53 -0.91 -10.86
CA PRO A 68 7.37 -0.04 -11.66
C PRO A 68 6.70 1.34 -11.87
N VAL A 69 6.56 2.08 -10.77
CA VAL A 69 5.98 3.44 -10.73
C VAL A 69 7.05 4.46 -10.28
N PRO A 70 8.07 4.74 -11.10
CA PRO A 70 9.23 5.53 -10.65
C PRO A 70 8.85 6.96 -10.26
N ALA A 71 7.83 7.53 -10.89
CA ALA A 71 7.33 8.86 -10.58
C ALA A 71 6.70 8.95 -9.18
N LEU A 72 6.08 7.88 -8.67
CA LEU A 72 5.53 7.81 -7.31
C LEU A 72 6.69 7.94 -6.31
N TYR A 73 7.69 7.07 -6.44
CA TYR A 73 8.84 7.05 -5.54
C TYR A 73 9.60 8.37 -5.55
N ALA A 74 9.81 8.97 -6.72
CA ALA A 74 10.45 10.27 -6.85
C ALA A 74 9.68 11.39 -6.13
N ARG A 75 8.34 11.40 -6.23
CA ARG A 75 7.49 12.40 -5.57
C ARG A 75 7.48 12.22 -4.06
N LEU A 76 7.44 10.98 -3.57
CA LEU A 76 7.54 10.69 -2.14
C LEU A 76 8.93 11.09 -1.59
N ALA A 77 10.01 10.79 -2.30
CA ALA A 77 11.36 11.21 -1.89
C ALA A 77 11.48 12.74 -1.85
N SER A 78 10.86 13.44 -2.81
CA SER A 78 10.78 14.90 -2.81
C SER A 78 9.98 15.43 -1.61
N LEU A 79 8.88 14.77 -1.23
CA LEU A 79 8.11 15.12 -0.05
C LEU A 79 8.93 14.98 1.25
N CYS A 80 9.70 13.89 1.40
CA CYS A 80 10.63 13.72 2.52
C CYS A 80 11.62 14.90 2.60
N ASN A 81 12.22 15.27 1.48
CA ASN A 81 13.14 16.41 1.41
C ASN A 81 12.48 17.75 1.75
N MET A 82 11.25 17.98 1.28
CA MET A 82 10.47 19.17 1.63
C MET A 82 10.15 19.22 3.12
N MET A 83 9.82 18.09 3.73
CA MET A 83 9.56 17.99 5.16
C MET A 83 10.81 18.28 5.97
N THR A 84 11.94 17.66 5.63
CA THR A 84 13.24 17.92 6.26
C THR A 84 13.60 19.41 6.19
N THR A 85 13.55 19.99 4.99
CA THR A 85 13.89 21.41 4.76
C THR A 85 12.94 22.34 5.51
N GLY A 86 11.64 22.05 5.51
CA GLY A 86 10.62 22.87 6.17
C GLY A 86 10.72 22.82 7.69
N LEU A 87 11.01 21.66 8.27
CA LEU A 87 11.22 21.52 9.71
C LEU A 87 12.51 22.22 10.13
N ASP A 88 13.59 22.04 9.37
CA ASP A 88 14.89 22.66 9.66
C ASP A 88 14.79 24.19 9.61
N SER A 89 14.13 24.76 8.58
CA SER A 89 13.94 26.20 8.46
C SER A 89 13.13 26.82 9.61
N ARG A 90 12.41 26.00 10.37
CA ARG A 90 11.60 26.41 11.54
C ARG A 90 12.24 26.00 12.86
N THR A 91 13.44 25.40 12.84
CA THR A 91 14.13 24.87 14.01
C THR A 91 13.31 23.80 14.75
N LEU A 92 12.53 23.02 13.99
CA LEU A 92 11.69 21.91 14.49
C LEU A 92 12.25 20.53 14.11
N LEU A 93 13.33 20.48 13.33
CA LEU A 93 13.93 19.22 12.91
C LEU A 93 14.80 18.65 14.03
N SER A 94 14.35 17.54 14.64
CA SER A 94 15.17 16.77 15.57
C SER A 94 16.14 15.85 14.83
N PRO A 95 17.29 15.46 15.43
CA PRO A 95 18.23 14.50 14.82
C PRO A 95 17.56 13.15 14.49
N LEU A 96 16.63 12.70 15.32
CA LEU A 96 15.88 11.47 15.09
C LEU A 96 14.98 11.58 13.85
N MET A 97 14.22 12.68 13.74
CA MET A 97 13.37 12.92 12.57
C MET A 97 14.20 13.05 11.30
N GLN A 98 15.33 13.76 11.36
CA GLN A 98 16.24 13.88 10.23
C GLN A 98 16.75 12.51 9.77
N TYR A 99 17.19 11.67 10.71
CA TYR A 99 17.67 10.33 10.41
C TYR A 99 16.59 9.47 9.73
N LYS A 100 15.37 9.43 10.29
CA LYS A 100 14.25 8.65 9.73
C LYS A 100 13.79 9.15 8.37
N LEU A 101 13.67 10.47 8.20
CA LEU A 101 13.31 11.07 6.90
C LEU A 101 14.38 10.81 5.84
N GLN A 102 15.66 10.81 6.22
CA GLN A 102 16.75 10.45 5.31
C GLN A 102 16.68 8.98 4.91
N GLN A 103 16.48 8.06 5.86
CA GLN A 103 16.32 6.62 5.55
C GLN A 103 15.16 6.37 4.60
N LEU A 104 14.01 7.01 4.83
CA LEU A 104 12.84 6.89 3.95
C LEU A 104 13.14 7.46 2.56
N GLN A 105 13.78 8.63 2.49
CA GLN A 105 14.17 9.24 1.22
C GLN A 105 15.12 8.32 0.43
N ASP A 106 16.13 7.76 1.09
CA ASP A 106 17.12 6.88 0.46
C ASP A 106 16.45 5.60 -0.05
N LEU A 107 15.56 4.98 0.73
CA LEU A 107 14.76 3.84 0.30
C LEU A 107 13.97 4.18 -0.96
N LEU A 108 13.24 5.29 -0.96
CA LEU A 108 12.41 5.71 -2.11
C LEU A 108 13.23 5.98 -3.37
N LEU A 109 14.42 6.60 -3.26
CA LEU A 109 15.31 6.81 -4.40
C LEU A 109 15.89 5.49 -4.96
N ASN A 110 16.16 4.52 -4.09
CA ASN A 110 16.56 3.18 -4.53
C ASN A 110 15.39 2.44 -5.22
N LEU A 111 14.17 2.49 -4.67
CA LEU A 111 12.98 1.92 -5.31
C LEU A 111 12.71 2.57 -6.67
N GLN A 112 12.89 3.89 -6.78
CA GLN A 112 12.84 4.58 -8.08
C GLN A 112 13.86 4.01 -9.06
N THR A 113 15.11 3.83 -8.63
CA THR A 113 16.20 3.32 -9.48
C THR A 113 15.89 1.90 -9.96
N ILE A 114 15.46 1.02 -9.04
CA ILE A 114 15.06 -0.35 -9.35
C ILE A 114 13.88 -0.36 -10.32
N SER A 115 12.86 0.46 -10.05
CA SER A 115 11.67 0.61 -10.90
C SER A 115 12.00 1.01 -12.33
N ILE A 116 12.96 1.93 -12.53
CA ILE A 116 13.46 2.30 -13.87
C ILE A 116 14.16 1.12 -14.54
N LYS A 117 15.04 0.41 -13.81
CA LYS A 117 15.74 -0.77 -14.36
C LYS A 117 14.79 -1.87 -14.79
N GLU A 118 13.76 -2.15 -13.99
CA GLU A 118 12.73 -3.15 -14.30
C GLU A 118 11.93 -2.76 -15.56
N LEU A 119 11.60 -1.47 -15.74
CA LEU A 119 10.97 -0.98 -16.98
C LEU A 119 11.88 -1.11 -18.20
N GLU A 120 13.19 -0.89 -18.02
CA GLU A 120 14.19 -0.98 -19.08
C GLU A 120 14.65 -2.43 -19.36
N GLY A 121 14.21 -3.40 -18.56
CA GLY A 121 14.69 -4.80 -18.62
C GLY A 121 16.17 -4.94 -18.24
N THR A 122 16.70 -4.00 -17.47
CA THR A 122 18.08 -4.01 -16.99
C THR A 122 18.21 -4.90 -15.74
N PRO A 123 19.13 -5.88 -15.71
CA PRO A 123 19.31 -6.74 -14.54
C PRO A 123 19.66 -5.95 -13.27
N LEU A 124 19.01 -6.30 -12.16
CA LEU A 124 19.33 -5.77 -10.84
C LEU A 124 20.60 -6.41 -10.27
N THR A 125 21.29 -5.66 -9.41
CA THR A 125 22.45 -6.11 -8.64
C THR A 125 22.02 -6.89 -7.39
N ASP A 126 22.93 -7.69 -6.83
CA ASP A 126 22.68 -8.43 -5.58
C ASP A 126 22.28 -7.50 -4.43
N GLU A 127 22.82 -6.29 -4.37
CA GLU A 127 22.50 -5.32 -3.33
C GLU A 127 21.07 -4.78 -3.48
N GLU A 128 20.62 -4.57 -4.72
CA GLU A 128 19.24 -4.17 -5.00
C GLU A 128 18.26 -5.28 -4.61
N TYR A 129 18.59 -6.56 -4.87
CA TYR A 129 17.76 -7.68 -4.40
C TYR A 129 17.72 -7.78 -2.87
N ARG A 130 18.85 -7.58 -2.18
CA ARG A 130 18.88 -7.53 -0.70
C ARG A 130 18.06 -6.38 -0.14
N LEU A 131 18.05 -5.23 -0.82
CA LEU A 131 17.19 -4.11 -0.42
C LEU A 131 15.71 -4.49 -0.54
N ILE A 132 15.31 -5.14 -1.63
CA ILE A 132 13.93 -5.60 -1.83
C ILE A 132 13.54 -6.59 -0.72
N GLU A 133 14.38 -7.58 -0.46
CA GLU A 133 14.18 -8.57 0.61
C GLU A 133 14.11 -7.90 2.00
N GLY A 134 14.99 -6.94 2.28
CA GLY A 134 15.06 -6.23 3.55
C GLY A 134 14.05 -5.09 3.72
N SER A 135 13.25 -4.79 2.70
CA SER A 135 12.39 -3.59 2.66
C SER A 135 11.37 -3.55 3.79
N GLY A 136 10.73 -4.68 4.12
CA GLY A 136 9.76 -4.75 5.21
C GLY A 136 10.37 -4.41 6.57
N LYS A 137 11.56 -4.94 6.87
CA LYS A 137 12.28 -4.61 8.10
C LYS A 137 12.69 -3.13 8.11
N LEU A 138 13.22 -2.63 7.00
CA LEU A 138 13.64 -1.24 6.90
C LEU A 138 12.46 -0.27 7.11
N LEU A 139 11.30 -0.57 6.53
CA LEU A 139 10.07 0.19 6.76
C LEU A 139 9.66 0.16 8.23
N GLY A 140 9.69 -1.02 8.87
CA GLY A 140 9.45 -1.15 10.31
C GLY A 140 10.40 -0.28 11.15
N ASP A 141 11.69 -0.31 10.85
CA ASP A 141 12.71 0.50 11.53
C ASP A 141 12.50 2.01 11.30
N ILE A 142 12.01 2.42 10.12
CA ILE A 142 11.70 3.81 9.79
C ILE A 142 10.52 4.33 10.62
N VAL A 143 9.46 3.53 10.82
CA VAL A 143 8.26 3.96 11.55
C VAL A 143 8.40 3.90 13.07
N ALA A 144 9.24 3.00 13.61
CA ALA A 144 9.38 2.80 15.06
C ALA A 144 9.91 4.03 15.83
N MET A 145 9.25 4.47 16.91
CA MET A 145 9.66 5.65 17.71
C MET A 145 10.04 5.30 19.16
N PRO A 146 10.86 6.10 19.88
CA PRO A 146 11.44 5.71 21.16
C PRO A 146 10.53 5.78 22.42
N THR A 147 9.21 6.01 22.31
CA THR A 147 8.35 6.42 23.43
C THR A 147 7.19 5.45 23.74
N ASP A 148 7.47 4.15 23.90
CA ASP A 148 6.41 3.12 24.05
C ASP A 148 6.41 2.40 25.42
N ASP A 149 5.92 3.05 26.48
CA ASP A 149 5.63 2.37 27.76
C ASP A 149 4.29 2.78 28.41
N LEU A 150 3.52 3.68 27.80
CA LEU A 150 2.29 4.21 28.40
C LEU A 150 1.14 4.22 27.40
N ILE A 151 0.23 3.24 27.60
CA ILE A 151 -1.08 3.02 26.95
C ILE A 151 -0.90 2.26 25.63
N THR A 152 -1.67 1.15 25.43
CA THR A 152 -1.46 0.03 24.47
C THR A 152 -2.72 -0.89 24.44
N SER A 153 -3.52 -0.95 23.35
CA SER A 153 -4.45 -2.05 22.98
C SER A 153 -4.00 -2.75 21.68
N ASP A 154 -4.36 -4.04 21.50
CA ASP A 154 -3.93 -4.86 20.36
C ASP A 154 -4.38 -4.34 18.97
N ALA A 155 -5.40 -3.47 18.93
CA ALA A 155 -5.94 -2.84 17.72
C ALA A 155 -4.96 -1.90 16.99
N ASP A 156 -3.92 -1.42 17.68
CA ASP A 156 -3.00 -0.40 17.18
C ASP A 156 -1.90 -0.95 16.24
N ASP A 157 -1.75 -2.27 16.13
CA ASP A 157 -0.78 -2.94 15.22
C ASP A 157 -1.46 -3.49 13.96
N ASP A 158 -2.73 -3.13 13.75
CA ASP A 158 -3.53 -3.61 12.64
C ASP A 158 -3.56 -2.60 11.48
N MET A 159 -3.56 -3.12 10.25
CA MET A 159 -3.72 -2.31 9.04
C MET A 159 -5.16 -1.77 8.92
N ALA A 160 -6.13 -2.43 9.55
CA ALA A 160 -7.52 -2.08 9.37
C ALA A 160 -7.90 -0.84 10.17
N VAL A 161 -8.34 0.19 9.45
CA VAL A 161 -8.80 1.48 9.99
C VAL A 161 -10.12 1.89 9.31
N ILE A 162 -10.95 2.63 10.04
CA ILE A 162 -12.24 3.10 9.56
C ILE A 162 -12.43 4.59 9.88
N ALA A 163 -13.09 5.31 8.99
CA ALA A 163 -13.43 6.71 9.23
C ALA A 163 -14.77 7.09 8.63
N ASP A 164 -15.62 7.74 9.44
CA ASP A 164 -16.80 8.40 8.92
C ASP A 164 -16.38 9.69 8.19
N VAL A 165 -16.77 9.82 6.92
CA VAL A 165 -16.36 10.93 6.05
C VAL A 165 -17.51 11.87 5.73
N HIS A 166 -18.75 11.44 5.95
CA HIS A 166 -19.95 12.23 5.75
C HIS A 166 -21.08 11.81 6.70
N THR A 167 -21.99 12.74 7.02
CA THR A 167 -23.20 12.47 7.81
C THR A 167 -24.40 13.04 7.07
N ASP A 168 -25.38 12.18 6.76
CA ASP A 168 -26.68 12.60 6.25
C ASP A 168 -27.73 12.53 7.36
N PRO A 169 -28.05 13.68 8.00
CA PRO A 169 -29.04 13.71 9.08
C PRO A 169 -30.48 13.46 8.61
N ASN A 170 -30.77 13.46 7.31
CA ASN A 170 -32.13 13.15 6.81
C ASN A 170 -32.34 11.64 6.68
N ALA A 171 -31.28 10.91 6.33
CA ALA A 171 -31.27 9.46 6.28
C ALA A 171 -30.94 8.82 7.63
N GLU A 172 -30.43 9.61 8.60
CA GLU A 172 -29.90 9.12 9.88
C GLU A 172 -28.71 8.16 9.67
N GLU A 173 -27.90 8.43 8.65
CA GLU A 173 -26.77 7.60 8.22
C GLU A 173 -25.46 8.40 8.15
N VAL A 174 -24.35 7.68 8.19
CA VAL A 174 -23.01 8.17 7.90
C VAL A 174 -22.41 7.40 6.71
N LEU A 175 -21.50 8.03 5.98
CA LEU A 175 -20.66 7.35 4.99
C LEU A 175 -19.35 6.96 5.67
N GLU A 176 -19.10 5.67 5.77
CA GLU A 176 -17.86 5.08 6.28
C GLU A 176 -16.94 4.75 5.10
N GLU A 177 -15.67 5.11 5.23
CA GLU A 177 -14.60 4.65 4.35
C GLU A 177 -13.50 4.01 5.17
N GLY A 178 -13.04 2.83 4.74
CA GLY A 178 -12.12 2.01 5.51
C GLY A 178 -11.14 1.20 4.69
N VAL A 179 -10.09 0.78 5.37
CA VAL A 179 -9.12 -0.21 4.91
C VAL A 179 -9.31 -1.45 5.78
N GLY A 180 -9.38 -2.63 5.17
CA GLY A 180 -9.50 -3.89 5.91
C GLY A 180 -8.18 -4.66 5.94
N ARG A 181 -8.24 -5.99 5.94
CA ARG A 181 -7.04 -6.85 5.85
C ARG A 181 -6.35 -6.72 4.47
N PRO A 182 -5.03 -6.95 4.37
CA PRO A 182 -4.32 -6.88 3.10
C PRO A 182 -4.80 -7.96 2.14
N SER A 183 -5.14 -7.55 0.93
CA SER A 183 -5.47 -8.47 -0.15
C SER A 183 -4.20 -8.99 -0.83
N VAL A 184 -4.27 -10.19 -1.37
CA VAL A 184 -3.16 -10.79 -2.12
C VAL A 184 -3.30 -10.45 -3.60
N ILE A 185 -2.23 -9.93 -4.20
CA ILE A 185 -2.12 -9.79 -5.65
C ILE A 185 -1.15 -10.84 -6.22
N LEU A 186 -1.50 -11.40 -7.37
CA LEU A 186 -0.63 -12.24 -8.18
C LEU A 186 -0.33 -11.55 -9.50
N VAL A 187 0.95 -11.41 -9.84
CA VAL A 187 1.38 -10.72 -11.06
C VAL A 187 2.40 -11.55 -11.81
N ALA A 188 2.20 -11.74 -13.11
CA ALA A 188 3.22 -12.35 -13.96
C ALA A 188 4.16 -11.26 -14.48
N VAL A 189 5.44 -11.32 -14.10
CA VAL A 189 6.48 -10.34 -14.44
C VAL A 189 7.59 -11.00 -15.25
N LEU A 190 8.22 -10.24 -16.14
CA LEU A 190 9.40 -10.70 -16.87
C LEU A 190 10.65 -10.28 -16.10
N VAL A 191 11.40 -11.23 -15.57
CA VAL A 191 12.66 -10.99 -14.86
C VAL A 191 13.78 -11.66 -15.65
N ASN A 192 14.70 -10.87 -16.20
CA ASN A 192 15.79 -11.35 -17.06
C ASN A 192 15.32 -12.21 -18.26
N GLY A 193 14.15 -11.89 -18.81
CA GLY A 193 13.55 -12.62 -19.94
C GLY A 193 12.81 -13.91 -19.58
N GLU A 194 12.76 -14.27 -18.28
CA GLU A 194 11.95 -15.37 -17.78
C GLU A 194 10.64 -14.84 -17.18
N LEU A 195 9.52 -15.49 -17.51
CA LEU A 195 8.23 -15.14 -16.93
C LEU A 195 8.10 -15.78 -15.55
N ILE A 196 8.02 -14.96 -14.52
CA ILE A 196 7.93 -15.36 -13.12
C ILE A 196 6.59 -14.87 -12.56
N LEU A 197 5.89 -15.73 -11.82
CA LEU A 197 4.72 -15.34 -11.04
C LEU A 197 5.20 -14.80 -9.70
N THR A 198 4.84 -13.55 -9.39
CA THR A 198 5.09 -12.91 -8.10
C THR A 198 3.79 -12.78 -7.31
N GLN A 199 3.94 -12.74 -6.00
CA GLN A 199 2.87 -12.51 -5.04
C GLN A 199 3.21 -11.26 -4.22
N GLY A 200 2.22 -10.40 -3.98
CA GLY A 200 2.36 -9.21 -3.13
C GLY A 200 1.12 -8.95 -2.30
N GLY A 201 1.23 -7.98 -1.40
CA GLY A 201 0.09 -7.41 -0.67
C GLY A 201 -0.39 -6.14 -1.35
N VAL A 202 -1.71 -5.94 -1.38
CA VAL A 202 -2.35 -4.69 -1.80
C VAL A 202 -3.40 -4.28 -0.77
N MET A 203 -3.64 -2.98 -0.66
CA MET A 203 -4.68 -2.46 0.24
C MET A 203 -6.06 -2.92 -0.23
N SER A 204 -6.92 -3.30 0.71
CA SER A 204 -8.36 -3.38 0.52
C SER A 204 -8.99 -2.00 0.73
N TYR A 205 -10.18 -1.80 0.19
CA TYR A 205 -10.92 -0.55 0.32
C TYR A 205 -12.41 -0.83 0.47
N TYR A 206 -13.02 -0.19 1.47
CA TYR A 206 -14.43 -0.28 1.80
C TYR A 206 -15.04 1.12 1.77
N GLU A 207 -16.25 1.22 1.19
CA GLU A 207 -17.07 2.42 1.18
C GLU A 207 -18.53 1.98 1.33
N PHE A 208 -19.18 2.35 2.44
CA PHE A 208 -20.56 1.95 2.72
C PHE A 208 -21.26 2.93 3.66
N THR A 209 -22.59 2.92 3.65
CA THR A 209 -23.40 3.68 4.59
C THR A 209 -23.62 2.90 5.89
N TRP A 210 -23.61 3.59 7.03
CA TRP A 210 -23.76 2.99 8.35
C TRP A 210 -24.70 3.84 9.24
N PRO A 211 -25.39 3.26 10.25
CA PRO A 211 -26.26 4.03 11.14
C PRO A 211 -25.53 5.13 11.90
N MET A 212 -26.11 6.34 11.92
CA MET A 212 -25.48 7.53 12.55
C MET A 212 -25.34 7.40 14.08
N ASP A 213 -26.19 6.60 14.72
CA ASP A 213 -26.18 6.34 16.17
C ASP A 213 -25.21 5.22 16.59
N ASP A 214 -24.56 4.57 15.63
CA ASP A 214 -23.64 3.44 15.83
C ASP A 214 -22.34 3.59 15.02
N ARG A 215 -21.73 4.78 15.04
CA ARG A 215 -20.48 5.05 14.29
C ARG A 215 -19.37 4.07 14.68
N LEU A 216 -18.69 3.53 13.67
CA LEU A 216 -17.65 2.53 13.88
C LEU A 216 -16.40 3.13 14.51
N THR A 217 -15.79 2.38 15.43
CA THR A 217 -14.42 2.58 15.88
C THR A 217 -13.52 1.54 15.21
N ASP A 218 -12.21 1.75 15.23
CA ASP A 218 -11.27 0.77 14.67
C ASP A 218 -11.42 -0.60 15.33
N GLU A 219 -11.66 -0.67 16.65
CA GLU A 219 -11.86 -1.95 17.34
C GLU A 219 -13.11 -2.67 16.85
N ALA A 220 -14.21 -1.94 16.65
CA ALA A 220 -15.45 -2.52 16.12
C ALA A 220 -15.27 -2.98 14.66
N TRP A 221 -14.54 -2.19 13.86
CA TRP A 221 -14.23 -2.54 12.48
C TRP A 221 -13.33 -3.78 12.37
N GLN A 222 -12.30 -3.85 13.21
CA GLN A 222 -11.39 -5.00 13.29
C GLN A 222 -12.11 -6.25 13.80
N GLU A 223 -13.00 -6.12 14.80
CA GLU A 223 -13.82 -7.24 15.28
C GLU A 223 -14.78 -7.73 14.18
N MET A 224 -15.37 -6.84 13.38
CA MET A 224 -16.20 -7.23 12.24
C MET A 224 -15.38 -8.04 11.20
N LEU A 225 -14.18 -7.58 10.86
CA LEU A 225 -13.28 -8.29 9.94
C LEU A 225 -12.84 -9.65 10.47
N ASP A 226 -12.58 -9.77 11.78
CA ASP A 226 -12.19 -11.04 12.40
C ASP A 226 -13.35 -12.06 12.44
N ASN A 227 -14.59 -11.57 12.44
CA ASN A 227 -15.79 -12.39 12.44
C ASN A 227 -16.34 -12.68 11.03
N GLU A 228 -15.70 -12.18 9.96
CA GLU A 228 -16.18 -12.27 8.58
C GLU A 228 -17.57 -11.61 8.39
N GLU A 229 -17.82 -10.51 9.12
CA GLU A 229 -19.07 -9.74 9.11
C GLU A 229 -18.92 -8.39 8.37
N GLU A 230 -17.82 -8.17 7.67
CA GLU A 230 -17.58 -6.94 6.92
C GLU A 230 -18.60 -6.71 5.79
N PRO A 231 -18.93 -5.43 5.49
CA PRO A 231 -19.73 -5.10 4.32
C PRO A 231 -19.04 -5.53 3.01
N PRO A 232 -19.81 -5.73 1.93
CA PRO A 232 -19.21 -6.08 0.64
C PRO A 232 -18.27 -4.97 0.17
N LEU A 233 -17.19 -5.36 -0.52
CA LEU A 233 -16.34 -4.42 -1.24
C LEU A 233 -17.17 -3.60 -2.25
N PRO A 234 -16.74 -2.38 -2.60
CA PRO A 234 -17.44 -1.59 -3.61
C PRO A 234 -17.63 -2.37 -4.90
N SER A 235 -18.84 -2.36 -5.46
CA SER A 235 -19.22 -3.18 -6.62
C SER A 235 -18.30 -3.06 -7.85
N TRP A 236 -17.62 -1.92 -8.03
CA TRP A 236 -16.67 -1.73 -9.12
C TRP A 236 -15.37 -2.56 -8.96
N THR A 237 -15.11 -3.10 -7.78
CA THR A 237 -13.95 -3.96 -7.51
C THR A 237 -14.12 -5.39 -8.04
N GLU A 238 -15.35 -5.81 -8.35
CA GLU A 238 -15.67 -7.14 -8.89
C GLU A 238 -14.97 -7.43 -10.24
N SER A 239 -14.50 -6.40 -10.95
CA SER A 239 -13.78 -6.56 -12.22
C SER A 239 -12.36 -7.12 -12.05
N PHE A 240 -11.75 -6.98 -10.86
CA PHE A 240 -10.35 -7.36 -10.61
C PHE A 240 -10.10 -8.09 -9.29
N VAL A 241 -11.07 -8.09 -8.36
CA VAL A 241 -11.01 -8.85 -7.11
C VAL A 241 -11.80 -10.14 -7.27
N ILE A 242 -11.20 -11.26 -6.85
CA ILE A 242 -11.84 -12.57 -6.85
C ILE A 242 -11.55 -13.28 -5.52
N GLU A 243 -12.47 -14.13 -5.09
CA GLU A 243 -12.23 -15.04 -3.96
C GLU A 243 -11.10 -16.01 -4.29
N TRP A 244 -10.27 -16.32 -3.29
CA TRP A 244 -9.09 -17.16 -3.44
C TRP A 244 -9.42 -18.55 -4.02
N ASP A 245 -10.55 -19.13 -3.62
CA ASP A 245 -11.02 -20.44 -4.09
C ASP A 245 -11.33 -20.46 -5.60
N ASN A 246 -11.52 -19.29 -6.20
CA ASN A 246 -11.85 -19.12 -7.63
C ASN A 246 -10.63 -18.77 -8.50
N VAL A 247 -9.42 -18.64 -7.92
CA VAL A 247 -8.20 -18.20 -8.62
C VAL A 247 -7.81 -19.13 -9.78
N ILE A 248 -7.96 -20.45 -9.63
CA ILE A 248 -7.62 -21.42 -10.69
C ILE A 248 -8.51 -21.24 -11.92
N VAL A 249 -9.78 -20.88 -11.73
CA VAL A 249 -10.74 -20.68 -12.83
C VAL A 249 -10.45 -19.37 -13.56
N ALA A 250 -10.11 -18.30 -12.84
CA ALA A 250 -9.79 -17.00 -13.43
C ALA A 250 -8.48 -17.01 -14.24
N LEU A 251 -7.42 -17.65 -13.73
CA LEU A 251 -6.15 -17.80 -14.44
C LEU A 251 -6.28 -18.61 -15.74
N ALA A 252 -7.25 -19.54 -15.81
CA ALA A 252 -7.54 -20.34 -17.00
C ALA A 252 -8.43 -19.61 -18.03
N ALA A 253 -9.23 -18.62 -17.58
CA ALA A 253 -10.22 -17.94 -18.40
C ALA A 253 -9.68 -16.67 -19.08
N SER A 254 -8.59 -16.08 -18.59
CA SER A 254 -7.94 -14.93 -19.24
C SER A 254 -7.21 -15.37 -20.51
N PRO A 255 -7.66 -14.97 -21.72
CA PRO A 255 -6.91 -15.28 -22.93
C PRO A 255 -5.63 -14.45 -22.92
N VAL A 256 -4.49 -15.12 -22.72
CA VAL A 256 -3.19 -14.52 -23.01
C VAL A 256 -3.15 -14.22 -24.51
N LYS A 257 -3.52 -13.01 -24.90
CA LYS A 257 -3.26 -12.51 -26.25
C LYS A 257 -1.78 -12.18 -26.35
N ILE A 258 -0.95 -13.22 -26.52
CA ILE A 258 0.41 -13.03 -27.02
C ILE A 258 0.27 -12.50 -28.44
N ARG A 259 0.39 -11.18 -28.62
CA ARG A 259 0.56 -10.61 -29.95
C ARG A 259 2.00 -10.91 -30.38
N GLU A 260 2.18 -11.95 -31.19
CA GLU A 260 3.41 -12.14 -31.92
C GLU A 260 3.66 -10.91 -32.81
N LYS A 261 4.82 -10.26 -32.63
CA LYS A 261 5.48 -9.47 -33.66
C LYS A 261 6.99 -9.67 -33.57
#